data_AF-A0A2T2S9A8-F1
#
_entry.id   AF-A0A2T2S9A8-F1
#
_cell.length_a   1.000
_cell.length_b   1.000
_cell.length_c   1.000
_cell.angle_alpha   90.00
_cell.angle_beta   90.00
_cell.angle_gamma   90.00
#
_symmetry.space_group_name_H-M   'P 1'
#
loop_
_entity.id
_entity.type
_entity.pdbx_description
1 polymer ?
#
loop_
_entity_poly.entity_id
_entity_poly.type
_entity_poly.pdbx_seq_one_letter_code
_entity_poly.pdbx_strand_id
1 'polypeptide(L)'
;MLSLNLEIVQPFDGKRGPTSCSDNRVIPNVSTRPADGEERHEERPALSDRERAILRLVVEEFIDEAGPVGSRSLAKESSLDLSAASIRNTMADLEDMGYLDHPYTSAGRVPTRMGYRTFVDELMDTPELTPVERQVLKMRLEQLVSDTDELLRESTRLLSKLSNLLGIALTPRLSTGVLDRLDIVPLSGSRLMFVLSMRGGVVK
;
A
#
# COMPACT_ATOMS: atom_id res chain seq x y z
N MET A 1 -3.05 4.61 16.94
CA MET A 1 -2.76 3.70 15.81
C MET A 1 -2.28 4.56 14.65
N LEU A 2 -0.97 4.52 14.34
CA LEU A 2 -0.40 5.22 13.19
C LEU A 2 -0.64 4.36 11.95
N SER A 3 -1.48 4.84 11.03
CA SER A 3 -1.66 4.23 9.72
C SER A 3 -0.53 4.69 8.80
N LEU A 4 0.41 3.80 8.48
CA LEU A 4 1.42 4.01 7.45
C LEU A 4 0.80 3.68 6.09
N ASN A 5 0.47 4.71 5.31
CA ASN A 5 0.09 4.54 3.91
C ASN A 5 1.36 4.37 3.08
N LEU A 6 1.62 3.14 2.64
CA LEU A 6 2.73 2.80 1.75
C LEU A 6 2.28 3.02 0.29
N GLU A 7 2.71 4.11 -0.34
CA GLU A 7 2.54 4.32 -1.78
C GLU A 7 3.75 3.74 -2.52
N ILE A 8 3.51 2.71 -3.34
CA ILE A 8 4.51 2.12 -4.24
C ILE A 8 4.66 3.05 -5.46
N VAL A 9 5.82 3.68 -5.60
CA VAL A 9 6.17 4.49 -6.77
C VAL A 9 6.94 3.62 -7.78
N GLN A 10 6.37 3.45 -8.97
CA GLN A 10 6.97 2.70 -10.09
C GLN A 10 8.24 3.41 -10.63
N PRO A 11 9.22 2.66 -11.18
CA PRO A 11 10.48 3.23 -11.65
C PRO A 11 10.30 4.15 -12.87
N PHE A 12 10.92 5.34 -12.79
CA PHE A 12 10.88 6.37 -13.84
C PHE A 12 11.93 6.08 -14.92
N ASP A 13 11.50 5.79 -16.15
CA ASP A 13 12.40 5.51 -17.28
C ASP A 13 12.98 6.81 -17.86
N GLY A 14 14.30 6.93 -17.79
CA GLY A 14 15.04 8.18 -18.02
C GLY A 14 15.49 8.36 -19.46
N LYS A 15 14.81 9.23 -20.21
CA LYS A 15 15.38 9.90 -21.39
C LYS A 15 15.35 11.42 -21.22
N ARG A 16 16.52 12.01 -20.95
CA ARG A 16 16.76 13.45 -20.83
C ARG A 16 16.98 14.07 -22.21
N GLY A 17 16.11 14.99 -22.62
CA GLY A 17 16.38 16.04 -23.60
C GLY A 17 16.63 17.38 -22.89
N PRO A 18 17.38 18.33 -23.47
CA PRO A 18 17.76 19.55 -22.78
C PRO A 18 16.68 20.62 -22.96
N THR A 19 16.06 21.10 -21.88
CA THR A 19 15.28 22.34 -21.92
C THR A 19 15.71 23.29 -20.82
N SER A 20 16.39 24.34 -21.29
CA SER A 20 16.47 25.70 -20.78
C SER A 20 15.57 26.04 -19.59
N CYS A 21 16.21 26.56 -18.55
CA CYS A 21 15.62 27.07 -17.31
C CYS A 21 15.07 28.49 -17.55
N SER A 22 13.75 28.67 -17.54
CA SER A 22 13.06 29.92 -17.17
C SER A 22 11.55 29.71 -17.21
N ASP A 23 10.98 29.08 -16.17
CA ASP A 23 9.54 29.20 -15.97
C ASP A 23 9.22 29.21 -14.48
N ASN A 24 8.86 30.38 -13.99
CA ASN A 24 8.45 30.65 -12.62
C ASN A 24 7.01 30.17 -12.41
N ARG A 25 6.78 28.86 -12.48
CA ARG A 25 5.48 28.28 -12.17
C ARG A 25 5.38 28.04 -10.67
N VAL A 26 4.54 28.87 -10.06
CA VAL A 26 3.87 28.60 -8.80
C VAL A 26 3.37 27.16 -8.81
N ILE A 27 3.91 26.31 -7.93
CA ILE A 27 3.36 24.97 -7.70
C ILE A 27 1.96 25.20 -7.14
N PRO A 28 0.87 24.73 -7.79
CA PRO A 28 -0.45 24.89 -7.25
C PRO A 28 -0.50 24.17 -5.89
N ASN A 29 -1.04 24.89 -4.90
CA ASN A 29 -1.27 24.41 -3.56
C ASN A 29 -1.98 23.05 -3.64
N VAL A 30 -1.38 22.01 -3.03
CA VAL A 30 -2.02 20.71 -2.83
C VAL A 30 -3.20 20.98 -1.89
N SER A 31 -4.35 21.24 -2.50
CA SER A 31 -5.61 21.48 -1.84
C SER A 31 -5.88 20.33 -0.89
N THR A 32 -6.09 20.69 0.37
CA THR A 32 -6.67 19.90 1.43
C THR A 32 -7.68 18.87 0.90
N ARG A 33 -7.36 17.58 1.07
CA ARG A 33 -8.40 16.55 1.09
C ARG A 33 -9.27 16.83 2.32
N PRO A 34 -10.60 16.95 2.20
CA PRO A 34 -11.48 17.02 3.35
C PRO A 34 -11.36 15.71 4.15
N ALA A 35 -11.45 15.82 5.47
CA ALA A 35 -11.23 14.75 6.45
C ALA A 35 -12.52 13.96 6.72
N ASP A 36 -13.26 13.68 5.66
CA ASP A 36 -14.58 13.08 5.70
C ASP A 36 -14.51 11.89 4.75
N GLY A 37 -14.29 10.70 5.33
CA GLY A 37 -14.10 9.44 4.63
C GLY A 37 -15.37 8.90 4.00
N GLU A 38 -15.95 9.62 3.04
CA GLU A 38 -16.81 9.00 2.04
C GLU A 38 -15.90 8.38 0.97
N GLU A 39 -15.42 7.17 1.28
CA GLU A 39 -14.97 6.25 0.26
C GLU A 39 -16.11 6.13 -0.75
N ARG A 40 -15.88 6.62 -1.97
CA ARG A 40 -16.70 6.20 -3.11
C ARG A 40 -16.50 4.69 -3.19
N HIS A 41 -17.45 3.93 -2.67
CA HIS A 41 -17.57 2.52 -3.00
C HIS A 41 -17.80 2.49 -4.52
N GLU A 42 -16.72 2.37 -5.30
CA GLU A 42 -16.80 1.74 -6.61
C GLU A 42 -17.48 0.41 -6.35
N GLU A 43 -18.73 0.26 -6.78
CA GLU A 43 -19.54 -0.94 -6.61
C GLU A 43 -18.88 -2.04 -7.46
N ARG A 44 -17.91 -2.74 -6.85
CA ARG A 44 -17.15 -3.80 -7.50
C ARG A 44 -18.10 -4.98 -7.77
N PRO A 45 -18.08 -5.59 -8.97
CA PRO A 45 -18.85 -6.79 -9.23
C PRO A 45 -18.52 -7.88 -8.19
N ALA A 46 -19.55 -8.48 -7.59
CA ALA A 46 -19.32 -9.55 -6.63
C ALA A 46 -18.74 -10.79 -7.34
N LEU A 47 -17.59 -11.28 -6.84
CA LEU A 47 -16.93 -12.46 -7.38
C LEU A 47 -17.41 -13.74 -6.68
N SER A 48 -17.71 -14.78 -7.46
CA SER A 48 -17.92 -16.14 -6.96
C SER A 48 -16.64 -16.75 -6.42
N ASP A 49 -16.76 -17.79 -5.58
CA ASP A 49 -15.58 -18.48 -5.00
C ASP A 49 -14.60 -18.99 -6.08
N ARG A 50 -15.15 -19.43 -7.21
CA ARG A 50 -14.34 -19.88 -8.36
C ARG A 50 -13.60 -18.73 -9.03
N GLU A 51 -14.26 -17.60 -9.25
CA GLU A 51 -13.64 -16.40 -9.83
C GLU A 51 -12.57 -15.83 -8.90
N ARG A 52 -12.83 -15.81 -7.59
CA ARG A 52 -11.86 -15.43 -6.55
C ARG A 52 -10.63 -16.33 -6.60
N ALA A 53 -10.81 -17.64 -6.66
CA ALA A 53 -9.71 -18.60 -6.74
C ALA A 53 -8.88 -18.44 -8.02
N ILE A 54 -9.52 -18.25 -9.18
CA ILE A 54 -8.80 -18.05 -10.45
C ILE A 54 -8.10 -16.69 -10.47
N LEU A 55 -8.74 -15.62 -10.01
CA LEU A 55 -8.12 -14.30 -9.92
C LEU A 55 -6.87 -14.33 -9.04
N ARG A 56 -6.95 -15.02 -7.90
CA ARG A 56 -5.81 -15.22 -7.00
C ARG A 56 -4.63 -15.88 -7.73
N LEU A 57 -4.86 -17.02 -8.37
CA LEU A 57 -3.81 -17.76 -9.08
C LEU A 57 -3.21 -16.95 -10.24
N VAL A 58 -4.04 -16.23 -10.99
CA VAL A 58 -3.56 -15.38 -12.09
C VAL A 58 -2.65 -14.27 -11.55
N VAL A 59 -3.00 -13.65 -10.43
CA VAL A 59 -2.18 -12.59 -9.84
C VAL A 59 -0.89 -13.15 -9.26
N GLU A 60 -0.93 -14.30 -8.59
CA GLU A 60 0.26 -15.00 -8.07
C GLU A 60 1.24 -15.37 -9.19
N GLU A 61 0.77 -16.07 -10.24
CA GLU A 61 1.60 -16.46 -11.39
C GLU A 61 2.16 -15.23 -12.13
N PHE A 62 1.38 -14.15 -12.25
CA PHE A 62 1.87 -12.92 -12.86
C PHE A 62 2.93 -12.22 -12.00
N ILE A 63 2.82 -12.22 -10.67
CA ILE A 63 3.82 -11.64 -9.77
C ILE A 63 5.15 -12.42 -9.88
N ASP A 64 5.07 -13.74 -10.01
CA ASP A 64 6.25 -14.60 -10.08
C ASP A 64 6.93 -14.58 -11.45
N GLU A 65 6.17 -14.61 -12.56
CA GLU A 65 6.74 -14.71 -13.91
C GLU A 65 6.84 -13.38 -14.67
N ALA A 66 6.11 -12.34 -14.23
CA ALA A 66 5.96 -11.06 -14.92
C ALA A 66 5.50 -11.18 -16.40
N GLY A 67 4.76 -12.25 -16.72
CA GLY A 67 4.30 -12.59 -18.07
C GLY A 67 2.78 -12.78 -18.17
N PRO A 68 2.18 -12.71 -19.38
CA PRO A 68 0.76 -12.97 -19.57
C PRO A 68 0.38 -14.42 -19.21
N VAL A 69 -0.61 -14.58 -18.34
CA VAL A 69 -0.99 -15.87 -17.76
C VAL A 69 -1.96 -16.63 -18.65
N GLY A 70 -1.67 -17.91 -18.92
CA GLY A 70 -2.47 -18.77 -19.79
C GLY A 70 -3.28 -19.81 -19.02
N SER A 71 -4.51 -20.10 -19.49
CA SER A 71 -5.38 -21.14 -18.88
C SER A 71 -4.75 -22.53 -18.80
N ARG A 72 -3.86 -22.87 -19.72
CA ARG A 72 -3.12 -24.14 -19.72
C ARG A 72 -2.00 -24.18 -18.69
N SER A 73 -1.43 -23.03 -18.34
CA SER A 73 -0.39 -22.92 -17.30
C SER A 73 -1.05 -23.13 -15.95
N LEU A 74 -2.07 -22.31 -15.66
CA LEU A 74 -2.93 -22.44 -14.49
C LEU A 74 -3.48 -23.86 -14.30
N ALA A 75 -4.02 -24.50 -15.33
CA ALA A 75 -4.60 -25.85 -15.19
C ALA A 75 -3.57 -26.93 -14.77
N LYS A 76 -2.27 -26.71 -14.98
CA LYS A 76 -1.22 -27.67 -14.59
C LYS A 76 -0.75 -27.46 -13.16
N GLU A 77 -0.75 -26.21 -12.72
CA GLU A 77 -0.20 -25.77 -11.44
C GLU A 77 -1.27 -25.63 -10.36
N SER A 78 -2.51 -25.38 -10.76
CA SER A 78 -3.64 -25.23 -9.85
C SER A 78 -4.05 -26.56 -9.24
N SER A 79 -4.24 -26.56 -7.93
CA SER A 79 -4.96 -27.60 -7.18
C SER A 79 -6.48 -27.59 -7.43
N LEU A 80 -6.96 -26.76 -8.37
CA LEU A 80 -8.35 -26.68 -8.76
C LEU A 80 -8.68 -27.83 -9.72
N ASP A 81 -9.71 -28.62 -9.42
CA ASP A 81 -10.24 -29.68 -10.28
C ASP A 81 -10.98 -29.11 -11.52
N LEU A 82 -10.33 -28.22 -12.27
CA LEU A 82 -10.90 -27.50 -13.41
C LEU A 82 -10.10 -27.75 -14.69
N SER A 83 -10.82 -27.94 -15.80
CA SER A 83 -10.20 -28.04 -17.12
C SER A 83 -9.68 -26.69 -17.61
N ALA A 84 -8.67 -26.68 -18.48
CA ALA A 84 -8.18 -25.45 -19.11
C ALA A 84 -9.28 -24.67 -19.86
N ALA A 85 -10.29 -25.35 -20.40
CA ALA A 85 -11.46 -24.71 -21.02
C ALA A 85 -12.32 -23.98 -19.98
N SER A 86 -12.57 -24.61 -18.83
CA SER A 86 -13.28 -24.00 -17.70
C SER A 86 -12.55 -22.76 -17.18
N ILE A 87 -11.23 -22.85 -17.00
CA ILE A 87 -10.41 -21.72 -16.56
C ILE A 87 -10.44 -20.58 -17.57
N ARG A 88 -10.34 -20.89 -18.87
CA ARG A 88 -10.45 -19.89 -19.94
C ARG A 88 -11.77 -19.13 -19.89
N ASN A 89 -12.89 -19.83 -19.69
CA ASN A 89 -14.21 -19.18 -19.60
C ASN A 89 -14.27 -18.24 -18.39
N THR A 90 -13.84 -18.70 -17.21
CA THR A 90 -13.83 -17.83 -16.02
C THR A 90 -12.90 -16.64 -16.15
N MET A 91 -11.75 -16.81 -16.82
CA MET A 91 -10.88 -15.67 -17.12
C MET A 91 -11.50 -14.68 -18.10
N ALA A 92 -12.40 -15.12 -18.99
CA ALA A 92 -13.18 -14.22 -19.84
C ALA A 92 -14.26 -13.49 -19.03
N ASP A 93 -14.95 -14.18 -18.12
CA ASP A 93 -15.91 -13.54 -17.20
C ASP A 93 -15.22 -12.46 -16.33
N LEU A 94 -14.02 -12.76 -15.81
CA LEU A 94 -13.18 -11.83 -15.06
C LEU A 94 -12.68 -10.64 -15.89
N GLU A 95 -12.48 -10.82 -17.19
CA GLU A 95 -12.14 -9.74 -18.12
C GLU A 95 -13.34 -8.85 -18.39
N ASP A 96 -14.51 -9.42 -18.64
CA ASP A 96 -15.76 -8.67 -18.83
C ASP A 96 -16.12 -7.84 -17.60
N MET A 97 -15.79 -8.35 -16.41
CA MET A 97 -15.92 -7.63 -15.13
C MET A 97 -14.78 -6.61 -14.87
N GLY A 98 -13.74 -6.57 -15.70
CA GLY A 98 -12.63 -5.61 -15.64
C GLY A 98 -11.49 -5.97 -14.66
N TYR A 99 -11.47 -7.18 -14.09
CA TYR A 99 -10.41 -7.64 -13.19
C TYR A 99 -9.16 -8.09 -13.95
N LEU A 100 -9.34 -8.63 -15.15
CA LEU A 100 -8.29 -9.07 -16.05
C LEU A 100 -8.37 -8.30 -17.38
N ASP A 101 -7.28 -8.28 -18.12
CA ASP A 101 -7.20 -7.72 -19.48
C ASP A 101 -6.32 -8.59 -20.38
N HIS A 102 -6.35 -8.36 -21.69
CA HIS A 102 -5.35 -8.87 -22.62
C HIS A 102 -4.38 -7.76 -23.04
N PRO A 103 -3.06 -7.99 -23.03
CA PRO A 103 -2.14 -7.04 -23.65
C PRO A 103 -2.27 -7.06 -25.19
N TYR A 104 -2.59 -8.22 -25.79
CA TYR A 104 -2.79 -8.40 -27.23
C TYR A 104 -3.78 -9.53 -27.51
N THR A 105 -4.37 -9.56 -28.72
CA THR A 105 -5.40 -10.52 -29.18
C THR A 105 -5.04 -12.01 -29.08
N SER A 106 -3.77 -12.36 -28.86
CA SER A 106 -3.30 -13.75 -28.69
C SER A 106 -2.48 -13.99 -27.42
N ALA A 107 -2.36 -12.99 -26.55
CA ALA A 107 -1.62 -13.12 -25.30
C ALA A 107 -2.53 -13.69 -24.20
N GLY A 108 -1.92 -14.24 -23.15
CA GLY A 108 -2.62 -14.59 -21.92
C GLY A 108 -3.30 -13.39 -21.26
N ARG A 109 -3.81 -13.58 -20.04
CA ARG A 109 -4.42 -12.51 -19.26
C ARG A 109 -3.41 -11.84 -18.35
N VAL A 110 -3.63 -10.56 -18.10
CA VAL A 110 -2.86 -9.76 -17.14
C VAL A 110 -3.82 -9.11 -16.14
N PRO A 111 -3.47 -9.00 -14.85
CA PRO A 111 -4.34 -8.35 -13.88
C PRO A 111 -4.44 -6.85 -14.14
N THR A 112 -5.64 -6.29 -14.03
CA THR A 112 -5.83 -4.83 -14.06
C THR A 112 -5.53 -4.23 -12.69
N ARG A 113 -5.57 -2.89 -12.59
CA ARG A 113 -5.51 -2.20 -11.30
C ARG A 113 -6.57 -2.70 -10.31
N MET A 114 -7.76 -3.02 -10.81
CA MET A 114 -8.87 -3.55 -9.99
C MET A 114 -8.60 -5.00 -9.58
N GLY A 115 -8.06 -5.83 -10.48
CA GLY A 115 -7.60 -7.18 -10.19
C GLY A 115 -6.59 -7.18 -9.04
N TYR A 116 -5.55 -6.36 -9.14
CA TYR A 116 -4.54 -6.22 -8.09
C TYR A 116 -5.09 -5.68 -6.78
N ARG A 117 -5.95 -4.65 -6.83
CA ARG A 117 -6.54 -4.08 -5.62
C ARG A 117 -7.37 -5.13 -4.87
N THR A 118 -8.19 -5.88 -5.59
CA THR A 118 -9.04 -6.92 -5.00
C THR A 118 -8.22 -8.08 -4.46
N PHE A 119 -7.13 -8.44 -5.15
CA PHE A 119 -6.18 -9.42 -4.62
C PHE A 119 -5.60 -8.99 -3.27
N VAL A 120 -5.05 -7.77 -3.19
CA VAL A 120 -4.44 -7.25 -1.95
C VAL A 120 -5.47 -7.07 -0.83
N ASP A 121 -6.66 -6.56 -1.16
CA ASP A 121 -7.68 -6.24 -0.16
C ASP A 121 -8.37 -7.51 0.38
N GLU A 122 -8.54 -8.56 -0.44
CA GLU A 122 -9.47 -9.66 -0.12
C GLU A 122 -8.96 -11.10 -0.35
N LEU A 123 -7.93 -11.31 -1.19
CA LEU A 123 -7.53 -12.67 -1.62
C LEU A 123 -6.12 -13.06 -1.18
N MET A 124 -5.29 -12.08 -0.82
CA MET A 124 -3.91 -12.28 -0.39
C MET A 124 -3.90 -12.81 1.05
N ASP A 125 -3.33 -13.99 1.24
CA ASP A 125 -3.07 -14.50 2.58
C ASP A 125 -1.98 -13.66 3.21
N THR A 126 -2.35 -12.84 4.19
CA THR A 126 -1.36 -12.07 4.96
C THR A 126 -0.79 -12.99 6.03
N PRO A 127 0.52 -13.34 5.99
CA PRO A 127 1.11 -14.14 7.04
C PRO A 127 1.00 -13.40 8.37
N GLU A 128 0.27 -13.97 9.32
CA GLU A 128 0.17 -13.40 10.67
C GLU A 128 1.50 -13.62 11.41
N LEU A 129 2.03 -12.54 11.98
CA LEU A 129 3.20 -12.62 12.86
C LEU A 129 2.86 -13.50 14.07
N THR A 130 3.75 -14.44 14.38
CA THR A 130 3.61 -15.25 15.59
C THR A 130 3.64 -14.37 16.84
N PRO A 131 3.05 -14.81 17.98
CA PRO A 131 3.09 -14.05 19.23
C PRO A 131 4.51 -13.68 19.67
N VAL A 132 5.48 -14.56 19.40
CA VAL A 132 6.90 -14.35 19.71
C VAL A 132 7.51 -13.27 18.83
N GLU A 133 7.31 -13.34 17.51
CA GLU A 133 7.80 -12.32 16.57
C GLU A 133 7.19 -10.95 16.88
N ARG A 134 5.89 -10.90 17.17
CA ARG A 134 5.20 -9.67 17.58
C ARG A 134 5.81 -9.07 18.85
N GLN A 135 6.12 -9.90 19.85
CA GLN A 135 6.72 -9.44 21.10
C GLN A 135 8.16 -8.92 20.88
N VAL A 136 8.96 -9.62 20.07
CA VAL A 136 10.32 -9.18 19.72
C VAL A 136 10.28 -7.85 18.95
N LEU A 137 9.37 -7.72 17.99
CA LEU A 137 9.19 -6.49 17.22
C LEU A 137 8.80 -5.33 18.14
N LYS A 138 7.86 -5.56 19.07
CA LYS A 138 7.39 -4.57 20.04
C LYS A 138 8.53 -4.10 20.95
N MET A 139 9.32 -5.00 21.52
CA MET A 139 10.45 -4.65 22.37
C MET A 139 11.51 -3.83 21.62
N ARG A 140 11.80 -4.18 20.36
CA ARG A 140 12.73 -3.42 19.51
C ARG A 140 12.21 -2.02 19.18
N LEU A 141 10.92 -1.90 18.86
CA LEU A 141 10.27 -0.63 18.58
C LEU A 141 10.24 0.28 19.82
N GLU A 142 9.95 -0.26 21.01
CA GLU A 142 9.92 0.47 22.28
C GLU A 142 11.29 1.06 22.66
N GLN A 143 12.39 0.40 22.29
CA GLN A 143 13.75 0.90 22.51
C GLN A 143 14.13 2.08 21.60
N LEU A 144 13.44 2.25 20.47
CA LEU A 144 13.69 3.29 19.48
C LEU A 144 12.86 4.57 19.70
N VAL A 145 11.96 4.59 20.70
CA VAL A 145 10.96 5.67 20.92
C VAL A 145 11.61 7.02 21.34
N SER A 146 12.88 7.03 21.73
CA SER A 146 13.56 8.24 22.20
C SER A 146 13.83 9.27 21.07
N ASP A 147 13.88 8.84 19.81
CA ASP A 147 14.01 9.73 18.65
C ASP A 147 13.13 9.24 17.48
N THR A 148 11.96 9.85 17.34
CA THR A 148 10.96 9.49 16.32
C THR A 148 11.50 9.68 14.90
N ASP A 149 12.39 10.66 14.68
CA ASP A 149 12.98 10.93 13.36
C ASP A 149 14.02 9.87 12.99
N GLU A 150 14.82 9.42 13.97
CA GLU A 150 15.78 8.33 13.78
C GLU A 150 15.07 6.99 13.51
N LEU A 151 14.00 6.69 14.25
CA LEU A 151 13.17 5.49 14.06
C LEU A 151 12.57 5.45 12.65
N LEU A 152 11.99 6.57 12.18
CA LEU A 152 11.40 6.66 10.84
C LEU A 152 12.46 6.49 9.76
N ARG A 153 13.64 7.08 9.93
CA ARG A 153 14.76 6.97 8.99
C ARG A 153 15.25 5.54 8.85
N GLU A 154 15.53 4.86 9.96
CA GLU A 154 16.00 3.48 9.95
C GLU A 154 14.93 2.51 9.45
N SER A 155 13.67 2.71 9.84
CA SER A 155 12.55 1.90 9.33
C SER A 155 12.42 2.02 7.81
N THR A 156 12.47 3.24 7.29
CA THR A 156 12.40 3.50 5.84
C THR A 156 13.58 2.87 5.10
N ARG A 157 14.79 2.98 5.65
CA ARG A 157 16.01 2.39 5.10
C ARG A 157 15.92 0.86 5.07
N LEU A 158 15.41 0.23 6.13
CA LEU A 158 15.22 -1.21 6.20
C LEU A 158 14.17 -1.68 5.20
N LEU A 159 13.01 -1.01 5.13
CA LEU A 159 11.95 -1.33 4.16
C LEU A 159 12.46 -1.24 2.72
N SER A 160 13.22 -0.19 2.40
CA SER A 160 13.80 -0.02 1.07
C SER A 160 14.75 -1.16 0.71
N LYS A 161 15.59 -1.59 1.66
CA LYS A 161 16.52 -2.70 1.48
C LYS A 161 15.83 -4.05 1.33
N LEU A 162 14.77 -4.30 2.10
CA LEU A 162 14.05 -5.58 2.08
C LEU A 162 13.20 -5.73 0.82
N SER A 163 12.52 -4.65 0.41
CA SER A 163 11.68 -4.65 -0.78
C SER A 163 12.47 -4.46 -2.09
N ASN A 164 13.72 -3.99 -2.01
CA ASN A 164 14.47 -3.44 -3.15
C ASN A 164 13.72 -2.30 -3.88
N LEU A 165 12.83 -1.60 -3.17
CA LEU A 165 12.05 -0.47 -3.69
C LEU A 165 12.43 0.84 -2.97
N LEU A 166 11.99 1.96 -3.53
CA LEU A 166 12.13 3.27 -2.89
C LEU A 166 11.18 3.37 -1.69
N GLY A 167 11.71 3.47 -0.49
CA GLY A 167 10.95 3.80 0.71
C GLY A 167 10.95 5.32 0.97
N ILE A 168 9.76 5.87 1.25
CA ILE A 168 9.57 7.28 1.63
C ILE A 168 8.74 7.30 2.91
N ALA A 169 9.20 8.04 3.92
CA ALA A 169 8.41 8.36 5.11
C ALA A 169 8.18 9.87 5.19
N LEU A 170 6.94 10.26 5.49
CA LEU A 170 6.52 11.65 5.65
C LEU A 170 6.15 11.87 7.12
N THR A 171 6.93 12.69 7.82
CA THR A 171 6.58 13.12 9.19
C THR A 171 5.67 14.36 9.10
N PRO A 172 4.53 14.39 9.82
CA PRO A 172 3.69 15.58 9.89
C PRO A 172 4.49 16.75 10.46
N ARG A 173 4.49 17.89 9.76
CA ARG A 173 5.17 19.10 10.23
C ARG A 173 4.31 19.79 11.29
N LEU A 174 4.92 20.20 12.40
CA LEU A 174 4.25 20.93 13.50
C LEU A 174 3.47 22.17 13.04
N SER A 175 3.83 22.75 11.88
CA SER A 175 3.17 23.94 11.32
C SER A 175 1.71 23.71 10.88
N THR A 176 1.25 22.46 10.74
CA THR A 176 -0.15 22.14 10.40
C THR A 176 -0.92 21.51 11.56
N GLY A 177 -0.29 21.33 12.72
CA GLY A 177 -0.96 20.74 13.89
C GLY A 177 -1.83 21.78 14.60
N VAL A 178 -3.13 21.50 14.70
CA VAL A 178 -4.03 22.31 15.52
C VAL A 178 -3.83 21.92 16.99
N LEU A 179 -3.45 22.87 17.84
CA LEU A 179 -3.36 22.63 19.29
C LEU A 179 -4.76 22.32 19.83
N ASP A 180 -4.96 21.10 20.31
CA ASP A 180 -6.25 20.66 20.86
C ASP A 180 -6.33 21.01 22.34
N ARG A 181 -5.22 20.82 23.08
CA ARG A 181 -5.19 21.02 24.53
C ARG A 181 -3.80 21.36 25.06
N LEU A 182 -3.74 22.29 25.99
CA LEU A 182 -2.56 22.63 26.78
C LEU A 182 -2.91 22.49 28.26
N ASP A 183 -2.32 21.51 28.94
CA ASP A 183 -2.44 21.34 30.38
C ASP A 183 -1.18 21.83 31.08
N ILE A 184 -1.36 22.57 32.17
CA ILE A 184 -0.28 23.03 33.02
C ILE A 184 -0.39 22.30 34.35
N VAL A 185 0.55 21.41 34.63
CA VAL A 185 0.59 20.63 35.86
C VAL A 185 1.69 21.19 36.76
N PRO A 186 1.36 21.74 37.94
CA PRO A 186 2.37 22.20 38.88
C PRO A 186 3.15 21.00 39.44
N LEU A 187 4.48 21.11 39.42
CA LEU A 187 5.39 20.18 40.07
C LEU A 187 5.97 20.86 41.32
N SER A 188 6.18 20.12 42.41
CA SER A 188 6.58 20.66 43.71
C SER A 188 7.72 21.70 43.62
N GLY A 189 7.50 22.84 44.28
CA GLY A 189 8.38 24.02 44.24
C GLY A 189 7.96 25.01 43.15
N SER A 190 8.92 25.56 42.40
CA SER A 190 8.72 26.53 41.33
C SER A 190 8.76 25.89 39.93
N ARG A 191 8.37 24.61 39.80
CA ARG A 191 8.43 23.85 38.55
C ARG A 191 7.04 23.64 37.99
N LEU A 192 6.88 23.80 36.68
CA LEU A 192 5.63 23.57 35.96
C LEU A 192 5.91 22.61 34.82
N MET A 193 5.02 21.66 34.60
CA MET A 193 5.01 20.77 33.44
C MET A 193 3.92 21.23 32.48
N PHE A 194 4.28 21.43 31.23
CA PHE A 194 3.33 21.72 30.16
C PHE A 194 3.10 20.40 29.41
N VAL A 195 1.84 20.03 29.22
CA VAL A 195 1.45 18.89 28.39
C VAL A 195 0.66 19.43 27.21
N LEU A 196 1.15 19.19 26.00
CA LEU A 196 0.54 19.65 24.76
C LEU A 196 -0.06 18.47 24.00
N SER A 197 -1.32 18.59 23.60
CA SER A 197 -1.99 17.66 22.70
C SER A 197 -2.35 18.37 21.40
N MET A 198 -1.93 17.81 20.26
CA MET A 198 -2.16 18.39 18.93
C MET A 198 -2.95 17.41 18.04
N ARG A 199 -3.96 17.91 17.32
CA ARG A 199 -4.61 17.15 16.22
C ARG A 199 -3.68 17.18 15.01
N GLY A 200 -3.03 16.04 14.74
CA GLY A 200 -1.97 15.93 13.73
C GLY A 200 -0.84 14.97 14.07
N GLY A 201 -0.88 14.31 15.24
CA GLY A 201 -0.04 13.14 15.51
C GLY A 201 1.36 13.43 16.06
N VAL A 202 1.61 14.63 16.59
CA VAL A 202 2.82 14.88 17.39
C VAL A 202 2.40 15.25 18.81
N VAL A 203 2.69 14.37 19.76
CA VAL A 203 2.57 14.64 21.21
C VAL A 203 4.00 14.81 21.72
N LYS A 204 4.30 15.93 22.40
CA LYS A 204 5.64 16.24 22.91
C LYS A 204 5.56 16.87 24.30
#